data_AF-A0A951TRY2-F1
#
_entry.id   AF-A0A951TRY2-F1
#
_cell.length_a   1.000
_cell.length_b   1.000
_cell.length_c   1.000
_cell.angle_alpha   90.00
_cell.angle_beta   90.00
_cell.angle_gamma   90.00
#
_symmetry.space_group_name_H-M   'P 1'
#
loop_
_entity.id
_entity.type
_entity.pdbx_description
1 polymer ?
#
loop_
_entity_poly.entity_id
_entity_poly.type
_entity_poly.pdbx_seq_one_letter_code
_entity_poly.pdbx_strand_id
1 'polypeptide(L)'
;MAAGLAQSLSEWVNTALLARTARDRRLKALAEAIAAFEQEHGVISADEIAAQQRADRAAAVVVRGTRSDAVQESAGKPDYTGAA
;
A
#
# COMPACT_ATOMS: atom_id res chain seq x y z
N MET A 1 0.96 -12.14 31.80
CA MET A 1 2.16 -11.31 32.01
C MET A 1 2.78 -11.06 30.65
N ALA A 2 2.79 -9.81 30.19
CA ALA A 2 3.39 -9.44 28.91
C ALA A 2 4.92 -9.59 29.03
N ALA A 3 5.47 -10.68 28.52
CA ALA A 3 6.92 -10.86 28.43
C ALA A 3 7.45 -9.80 27.46
N GLY A 4 8.25 -8.87 27.99
CA GLY A 4 8.88 -7.81 27.22
C GLY A 4 9.75 -8.41 26.12
N LEU A 5 9.67 -7.85 24.92
CA LEU A 5 10.40 -8.29 23.72
C LEU A 5 11.94 -8.17 23.84
N ALA A 6 12.45 -7.72 24.98
CA ALA A 6 13.87 -7.62 25.30
C ALA A 6 14.08 -7.99 26.79
N GLN A 7 15.14 -8.74 27.09
CA GLN A 7 15.52 -9.18 28.43
C GLN A 7 16.08 -8.02 29.28
N SER A 8 16.42 -6.89 28.64
CA SER A 8 16.82 -5.65 29.32
C SER A 8 16.54 -4.40 28.49
N LEU A 9 16.54 -3.25 29.15
CA LEU A 9 16.46 -1.94 28.49
C LEU A 9 17.63 -1.71 27.51
N SER A 10 18.83 -2.12 27.90
CA SER A 10 20.03 -1.99 27.06
C SER A 10 19.93 -2.82 25.78
N GLU A 11 19.37 -4.03 25.87
CA GLU A 11 19.10 -4.87 24.69
C GLU A 11 18.07 -4.22 23.76
N TRP A 12 17.01 -3.62 24.31
CA TRP A 12 16.03 -2.88 23.52
C TRP A 12 16.64 -1.66 22.82
N VAL A 13 17.43 -0.86 23.54
CA VAL A 13 18.13 0.31 22.97
C VAL A 13 19.09 -0.13 21.85
N ASN A 14 19.87 -1.18 22.08
CA ASN A 14 20.79 -1.70 21.08
C ASN A 14 20.04 -2.14 19.80
N THR A 15 18.92 -2.84 19.97
CA THR A 15 18.06 -3.26 18.85
C THR A 15 17.50 -2.06 18.08
N ALA A 16 17.01 -1.04 18.79
CA ALA A 16 16.51 0.18 18.15
C ALA A 16 17.61 0.94 17.40
N LEU A 17 18.81 1.02 17.97
CA LEU A 17 19.96 1.64 17.31
C LEU A 17 20.33 0.88 16.03
N LEU A 18 20.45 -0.45 16.09
CA LEU A 18 20.74 -1.27 14.92
C LEU A 18 19.68 -1.13 13.82
N ALA A 19 18.40 -1.11 14.18
CA ALA A 19 17.30 -0.90 13.24
C ALA A 19 17.41 0.48 12.57
N ARG A 20 17.76 1.52 13.34
CA ARG A 20 17.99 2.86 12.81
C ARG A 20 19.17 2.89 11.84
N THR A 21 20.32 2.31 12.20
CA THR A 21 21.49 2.30 11.30
C THR A 21 21.21 1.54 10.01
N ALA A 22 20.47 0.44 10.09
CA ALA A 22 20.06 -0.31 8.90
C ALA A 22 19.14 0.52 7.98
N ARG A 23 18.18 1.24 8.57
CA ARG A 23 17.30 2.17 7.83
C ARG A 23 18.10 3.28 7.16
N ASP A 24 19.00 3.92 7.90
CA ASP A 24 19.80 5.04 7.40
C ASP A 24 20.70 4.61 6.23
N ARG A 25 21.31 3.41 6.30
CA ARG A 25 22.07 2.83 5.18
C ARG A 25 21.20 2.61 3.95
N ARG A 26 19.99 2.08 4.13
CA ARG A 26 19.06 1.83 3.02
C ARG A 26 18.60 3.12 2.36
N LEU A 27 18.28 4.15 3.15
CA LEU A 27 17.91 5.47 2.63
C LEU A 27 19.05 6.12 1.86
N LYS A 28 20.29 5.99 2.35
CA LYS A 28 21.48 6.47 1.63
C LYS A 28 21.63 5.79 0.26
N ALA A 29 21.53 4.46 0.22
CA ALA A 29 21.63 3.71 -1.03
C ALA A 29 20.53 4.10 -2.05
N LEU A 30 19.30 4.35 -1.57
CA LEU A 30 18.21 4.84 -2.43
C LEU A 30 18.50 6.24 -2.97
N ALA A 31 19.01 7.15 -2.13
CA ALA A 31 19.38 8.50 -2.57
C ALA A 31 20.50 8.47 -3.61
N GLU A 32 21.50 7.61 -3.45
CA GLU A 32 22.58 7.41 -4.43
C GLU A 32 22.04 6.86 -5.76
N ALA A 33 21.11 5.90 -5.71
CA ALA A 33 20.48 5.35 -6.91
C ALA A 33 19.63 6.39 -7.66
N ILE A 34 18.86 7.20 -6.94
CA ILE A 34 18.08 8.30 -7.54
C ILE A 34 19.02 9.31 -8.18
N ALA A 35 20.07 9.74 -7.48
CA ALA A 35 21.03 10.70 -8.02
C ALA A 35 21.73 10.18 -9.29
N ALA A 36 22.09 8.90 -9.33
CA ALA A 36 22.68 8.29 -10.53
C ALA A 36 21.70 8.31 -11.72
N PHE A 37 20.43 7.97 -11.48
CA PHE A 37 19.38 8.02 -12.49
C PHE A 37 19.16 9.46 -12.99
N GLU A 38 19.09 10.43 -12.09
CA GLU A 38 18.86 11.83 -12.45
C GLU A 38 20.04 12.44 -13.22
N GLN A 39 21.27 11.99 -12.98
CA GLN A 39 22.41 12.39 -13.80
C GLN A 39 22.32 11.84 -15.23
N GLU A 40 21.79 10.63 -15.41
CA GLU A 40 21.66 10.00 -16.73
C GLU A 40 20.44 10.52 -17.51
N HIS A 41 19.32 10.77 -16.83
CA HIS A 41 18.03 11.01 -17.48
C HIS A 41 17.43 12.41 -17.22
N GLY A 42 18.05 13.20 -16.35
CA GLY A 42 17.51 14.47 -15.87
C GLY A 42 16.77 14.34 -14.53
N VAL A 43 16.59 15.48 -13.86
CA VAL A 43 15.96 15.56 -12.53
C VAL A 43 14.50 15.14 -12.59
N ILE A 44 14.08 14.28 -11.65
CA ILE A 44 12.68 13.90 -11.50
C ILE A 44 11.94 15.05 -10.80
N SER A 45 11.09 15.74 -11.53
CA SER A 45 10.33 16.88 -10.99
C SER A 45 9.07 16.44 -10.21
N ALA A 46 8.60 17.31 -9.31
CA ALA A 46 7.35 17.08 -8.59
C ALA A 46 6.14 17.00 -9.52
N ASP A 47 6.14 17.75 -10.62
CA ASP A 47 5.07 17.75 -11.61
C ASP A 47 5.02 16.45 -12.40
N GLU A 48 6.18 15.90 -12.76
CA GLU A 48 6.28 14.58 -13.41
C GLU A 48 5.79 13.48 -12.47
N ILE A 49 6.15 13.51 -11.19
CA ILE A 49 5.64 12.56 -10.19
C ILE A 49 4.10 12.65 -10.12
N ALA A 50 3.54 13.86 -10.07
CA ALA A 50 2.09 14.05 -10.02
C ALA A 50 1.38 13.62 -11.31
N ALA A 51 2.00 13.81 -12.47
CA ALA A 51 1.51 13.31 -13.76
C ALA A 51 1.53 11.79 -13.81
N GLN A 52 2.64 11.16 -13.39
CA GLN A 52 2.79 9.71 -13.37
C GLN A 52 1.79 9.06 -12.41
N GLN A 53 1.60 9.60 -11.20
CA GLN A 53 0.58 9.11 -10.27
C GLN A 53 -0.84 9.12 -10.86
N ARG A 54 -1.16 10.13 -11.70
CA ARG A 54 -2.46 10.19 -12.39
C ARG A 54 -2.54 9.12 -13.48
N ALA A 55 -1.48 8.95 -14.27
CA ALA A 55 -1.40 7.92 -15.29
C ALA A 55 -1.51 6.51 -14.69
N ASP A 56 -0.80 6.24 -13.59
CA ASP A 56 -0.82 4.96 -12.88
C ASP A 56 -2.23 4.62 -12.37
N ARG A 57 -2.92 5.61 -11.78
CA ARG A 57 -4.33 5.43 -11.35
C ARG A 57 -5.26 5.18 -12.52
N ALA A 58 -5.04 5.82 -13.67
CA ALA A 58 -5.85 5.60 -14.86
C ALA A 58 -5.61 4.23 -15.50
N ALA A 59 -4.37 3.72 -15.41
CA ALA A 59 -3.98 2.42 -15.94
C ALA A 59 -4.26 1.24 -14.98
N ALA A 60 -4.59 1.53 -13.71
CA ALA A 60 -4.82 0.51 -12.70
C ALA A 60 -6.03 -0.39 -13.02
N VAL A 61 -5.79 -1.70 -13.10
CA VAL A 61 -6.86 -2.71 -13.20
C VAL A 61 -7.39 -3.02 -11.80
N VAL A 62 -8.65 -2.67 -11.52
CA VAL A 62 -9.28 -2.94 -10.23
C VAL A 62 -9.68 -4.42 -10.15
N VAL A 63 -8.90 -5.22 -9.41
CA VAL A 63 -9.25 -6.60 -9.08
C VAL A 63 -10.14 -6.59 -7.83
N ARG A 64 -11.46 -6.39 -8.01
CA ARG A 64 -12.43 -6.64 -6.94
C ARG A 64 -12.66 -8.14 -6.82
N GLY A 65 -12.43 -8.71 -5.63
CA GLY A 65 -12.88 -10.07 -5.31
C GLY A 65 -14.40 -10.16 -5.42
N THR A 66 -14.90 -11.12 -6.19
CA THR A 66 -16.33 -11.35 -6.39
C THR A 66 -16.99 -11.68 -5.06
N ARG A 67 -17.79 -10.74 -4.56
CA ARG A 67 -18.83 -11.02 -3.57
C ARG A 67 -20.17 -10.51 -4.08
N SER A 68 -20.45 -10.84 -5.35
CA SER A 68 -21.62 -10.36 -6.09
C SER A 68 -22.18 -11.41 -7.05
N ASP A 69 -22.28 -12.68 -6.64
CA ASP A 69 -23.06 -13.71 -7.39
C ASP A 69 -24.08 -14.46 -6.50
N ALA A 70 -24.21 -14.14 -5.20
CA ALA A 70 -25.09 -14.88 -4.28
C ALA A 70 -26.37 -14.12 -3.86
N VAL A 71 -26.67 -12.95 -4.45
CA VAL A 71 -27.91 -12.21 -4.10
C VAL A 71 -28.54 -11.60 -5.36
N GLN A 72 -28.85 -12.44 -6.35
CA GLN A 72 -29.87 -12.16 -7.38
C GLN A 72 -30.71 -13.42 -7.67
N GLU A 73 -31.01 -14.21 -6.64
CA GLU A 73 -32.01 -15.29 -6.72
C GLU A 73 -32.83 -15.30 -5.42
N SER A 74 -33.69 -14.29 -5.25
CA SER A 74 -34.87 -14.34 -4.37
C SER A 74 -35.53 -12.97 -4.39
N ALA A 75 -36.55 -12.84 -5.25
CA ALA A 75 -37.82 -12.17 -4.96
C ALA A 75 -38.59 -11.98 -6.26
N GLY A 76 -39.01 -13.09 -6.86
CA GLY A 76 -40.23 -13.07 -7.67
C GLY A 76 -41.35 -12.56 -6.77
N LYS A 77 -41.87 -11.37 -7.06
CA LYS A 77 -43.06 -10.83 -6.40
C LYS A 77 -44.24 -11.78 -6.70
N PRO A 78 -44.95 -12.32 -5.71
CA PRO A 78 -46.22 -12.98 -5.97
C PRO A 78 -47.25 -11.91 -6.32
N ASP A 79 -47.87 -12.10 -7.48
CA ASP A 79 -49.01 -11.36 -7.99
C ASP A 79 -50.23 -11.67 -7.10
N TYR A 80 -50.79 -10.66 -6.43
CA TYR A 80 -52.08 -10.77 -5.76
C TYR A 80 -53.10 -9.94 -6.54
N THR A 81 -53.65 -10.56 -7.58
CA THR A 81 -54.90 -10.14 -8.20
C THR A 81 -55.89 -11.30 -8.14
N GLY A 82 -56.68 -11.32 -7.07
CA GLY A 82 -57.85 -12.17 -6.91
C GLY A 82 -58.92 -11.34 -6.20
N ALA A 83 -59.82 -10.78 -6.99
CA ALA A 83 -60.94 -9.96 -6.56
C ALA A 83 -62.13 -10.82 -6.08
N ALA A 84 -62.92 -10.20 -5.21
CA ALA A 84 -64.36 -10.42 -4.92
C ALA A 84 -64.80 -11.77 -4.34
#